data_AF-A0A8S9R570-F1
#
_entry.id   AF-A0A8S9R570-F1
#
_cell.length_a   1.000
_cell.length_b   1.000
_cell.length_c   1.000
_cell.angle_alpha   90.00
_cell.angle_beta   90.00
_cell.angle_gamma   90.00
#
_symmetry.space_group_name_H-M   'P 1'
#
loop_
_entity.id
_entity.type
_entity.pdbx_description
1 polymer ?
#
loop_
_entity_poly.entity_id
_entity_poly.type
_entity_poly.pdbx_seq_one_letter_code
_entity_poly.pdbx_strand_id
1 'polypeptide(L)'
;MECVSSTEEKPRTGILNLDVLSCPICVEPFTIPIFQCNNGHLACSSCCPKLRNKCPSCALPTGQSRCRAMETVLESISIPCQNAGFGCTTKLIYGEESTHEKTCTFSPCSCPVKDCNYTGSCKDVYVHYKNLIHPNPQSTSQRYRVRCGKSFSVKMNISDNLVIGTLYEKRLLFTVQSFRKPYGLYVTVSCIAPSSPKAGKFSYCIFYTMDGHSITYKSPELKKIQRVSFHTPQENYMLIPNSSLHGESLEMRICIKKEKRDKTNDIKVRTKCCREGDGTIRRTAPSTPGLRKLSYRPSYSDDGQILI
;
A
#
# COMPACT_ATOMS: atom_id res chain seq x y z
N MET A 1 -13.67 31.97 44.32
CA MET A 1 -13.00 31.20 43.25
C MET A 1 -13.84 31.35 42.01
N GLU A 2 -13.50 32.34 41.18
CA GLU A 2 -14.18 32.54 39.90
C GLU A 2 -13.51 31.66 38.85
N CYS A 3 -14.34 30.95 38.08
CA CYS A 3 -13.92 30.11 36.98
C CYS A 3 -13.32 30.98 35.88
N VAL A 4 -12.03 30.77 35.57
CA VAL A 4 -11.39 31.38 34.41
C VAL A 4 -12.00 30.76 33.15
N SER A 5 -12.75 31.57 32.42
CA SER A 5 -13.31 31.27 31.11
C SER A 5 -12.18 30.91 30.14
N SER A 6 -12.28 29.74 29.51
CA SER A 6 -11.41 29.32 28.41
C SER A 6 -11.61 30.25 27.22
N THR A 7 -10.66 31.17 27.01
CA THR A 7 -10.57 31.94 25.77
C THR A 7 -10.13 31.00 24.65
N GLU A 8 -10.93 30.88 23.59
CA GLU A 8 -10.51 30.21 22.37
C GLU A 8 -9.37 31.02 21.72
N GLU A 9 -8.12 30.66 22.05
CA GLU A 9 -6.95 31.26 21.44
C GLU A 9 -6.84 30.82 19.99
N LYS A 10 -6.97 31.78 19.06
CA LYS A 10 -6.75 31.57 17.63
C LYS A 10 -5.31 31.08 17.42
N PRO A 11 -5.08 29.92 16.75
CA PRO A 11 -3.74 29.37 16.59
C PRO A 11 -2.86 30.35 15.80
N ARG A 12 -1.78 30.82 16.43
CA ARG A 12 -0.77 31.65 15.79
C ARG A 12 0.00 30.77 14.80
N THR A 13 -0.02 31.15 13.53
CA THR A 13 0.72 30.43 12.49
C THR A 13 2.13 31.00 12.42
N GLY A 14 3.14 30.16 12.65
CA GLY A 14 4.56 30.52 12.53
C GLY A 14 5.28 29.52 11.63
N ILE A 15 6.33 29.99 10.94
CA ILE A 15 7.25 29.11 10.20
C ILE A 15 8.32 28.66 11.18
N LEU A 16 8.52 27.35 11.31
CA LEU A 16 9.52 26.75 12.19
C LEU A 16 10.59 26.10 11.31
N ASN A 17 11.85 26.48 11.50
CA ASN A 17 12.96 25.83 10.81
C ASN A 17 13.18 24.45 11.47
N LEU A 18 12.94 23.36 10.74
CA LEU A 18 13.04 22.01 11.28
C LEU A 18 14.49 21.57 11.53
N ASP A 19 15.50 22.24 10.97
CA ASP A 19 16.90 21.90 11.17
C ASP A 19 17.33 22.07 12.65
N VAL A 20 16.62 22.93 13.40
CA VAL A 20 16.88 23.13 14.85
C VAL A 20 16.37 21.95 15.70
N LEU A 21 15.60 21.04 15.09
CA LEU A 21 15.06 19.84 15.72
C LEU A 21 15.89 18.59 15.41
N SER A 22 17.13 18.79 14.97
CA SER A 22 18.10 17.72 14.72
C SER A 22 19.07 17.55 15.89
N CYS A 23 19.44 16.30 16.15
CA CYS A 23 20.40 15.97 17.19
C CYS A 23 21.82 16.38 16.77
N PRO A 24 22.56 17.16 17.58
CA PRO A 24 23.91 17.62 17.22
C PRO A 24 24.95 16.48 17.19
N ILE A 25 24.58 15.29 17.68
CA ILE A 25 25.49 14.13 17.78
C ILE A 25 25.40 13.24 16.54
N CYS A 26 24.19 12.91 16.09
CA CYS A 26 23.98 12.04 14.93
C CYS A 26 23.49 12.78 13.68
N VAL A 27 23.16 14.07 13.80
CA VAL A 27 22.66 14.91 12.70
C VAL A 27 21.35 14.38 12.08
N GLU A 28 20.62 13.58 12.85
CA GLU A 28 19.29 13.08 12.50
C GLU A 28 18.22 13.85 13.28
N PRO A 29 16.99 13.95 12.76
CA PRO A 29 15.83 14.44 13.50
C PRO A 29 15.72 13.81 14.89
N PHE A 30 15.39 14.62 15.90
CA PHE A 30 15.07 14.10 17.22
C PHE A 30 13.87 13.15 17.14
N THR A 31 13.97 12.02 17.83
CA THR A 31 12.86 11.10 18.04
C THR A 31 12.59 10.98 19.53
N ILE A 32 11.31 10.83 19.90
CA ILE A 32 10.90 10.65 21.29
C ILE A 32 11.34 9.24 21.73
N PRO A 33 12.00 9.08 22.90
CA PRO A 33 12.29 10.09 23.90
C PRO A 33 13.55 10.93 23.65
N ILE A 34 13.46 12.23 24.00
CA ILE A 34 14.57 13.19 23.95
C ILE A 34 15.10 13.38 25.36
N PHE A 35 16.43 13.31 25.53
CA PHE A 35 17.08 13.53 26.82
C PHE A 35 17.80 14.87 26.86
N GLN A 36 17.88 15.45 28.06
CA GLN A 36 18.62 16.67 28.33
C GLN A 36 19.60 16.47 29.48
N CYS A 37 20.79 17.06 29.38
CA CYS A 37 21.68 17.19 30.53
C CYS A 37 21.23 18.33 31.45
N ASN A 38 21.87 18.47 32.63
CA ASN A 38 21.54 19.53 33.59
C ASN A 38 21.80 20.96 33.05
N ASN A 39 22.57 21.11 31.98
CA ASN A 39 22.79 22.40 31.31
C ASN A 39 21.90 22.59 30.05
N GLY A 40 20.89 21.74 29.84
CA GLY A 40 19.91 21.91 28.77
C GLY A 40 20.31 21.37 27.38
N HIS A 41 21.50 20.79 27.20
CA HIS A 41 21.88 20.19 25.92
C HIS A 41 21.09 18.90 25.65
N LEU A 42 20.49 18.82 24.46
CA LEU A 42 19.63 17.72 24.05
C LEU A 42 20.41 16.58 23.38
N ALA A 43 19.93 15.35 23.56
CA ALA A 43 20.46 14.15 22.92
C ALA A 43 19.35 13.12 22.66
N CYS A 44 19.48 12.36 21.57
CA CYS A 44 18.58 11.23 21.30
C CYS A 44 18.80 10.11 22.33
N SER A 45 17.73 9.36 22.61
CA SER A 45 17.79 8.09 23.36
C SER A 45 18.91 7.15 22.87
N SER A 46 19.07 7.04 21.54
CA SER A 46 20.08 6.18 20.91
C SER A 46 21.51 6.74 20.98
N CYS A 47 21.67 8.04 21.26
CA CYS A 47 22.98 8.72 21.33
C CYS A 47 23.55 8.73 22.74
N CYS A 48 22.72 8.85 23.78
CA CYS A 48 23.14 8.83 25.18
C CYS A 48 24.09 7.65 25.52
N PRO A 49 23.76 6.37 25.22
CA PRO A 49 24.64 5.26 25.57
C PRO A 49 25.95 5.26 24.77
N LYS A 50 25.94 5.73 23.50
CA LYS A 50 27.15 5.84 22.67
C LYS A 50 28.16 6.84 23.25
N LEU A 51 27.66 7.83 23.99
CA LEU A 51 28.47 8.82 24.69
C LEU A 51 28.70 8.48 26.17
N ARG A 52 28.47 7.22 26.57
CA ARG A 52 28.61 6.77 27.96
C ARG A 52 27.83 7.66 28.95
N ASN A 53 26.66 8.15 28.52
CA ASN A 53 25.78 9.03 29.30
C ASN A 53 26.47 10.33 29.76
N LYS A 54 27.41 10.86 28.96
CA LYS A 54 28.02 12.18 29.17
C LYS A 54 27.71 13.11 28.00
N CYS A 55 27.32 14.34 28.32
CA CYS A 55 27.09 15.38 27.33
C CYS A 55 28.41 15.76 26.66
N PRO A 56 28.50 15.79 25.31
CA PRO A 56 29.74 16.12 24.63
C PRO A 56 30.08 17.62 24.74
N SER A 57 29.09 18.47 24.97
CA SER A 57 29.27 19.94 25.03
C SER A 57 29.72 20.44 26.40
N CYS A 58 29.34 19.77 27.50
CA CYS A 58 29.67 20.24 28.86
C CYS A 58 30.12 19.14 29.83
N ALA A 59 30.31 17.91 29.36
CA ALA A 59 30.73 16.73 30.16
C ALA A 59 29.79 16.30 31.31
N LEU A 60 28.67 17.00 31.54
CA LEU A 60 27.66 16.64 32.54
C LEU A 60 26.89 15.36 32.17
N PRO A 61 26.32 14.62 33.15
CA PRO A 61 25.49 13.46 32.87
C PRO A 61 24.30 13.76 31.93
N THR A 62 24.00 12.84 31.03
CA THR A 62 22.83 12.87 30.12
C THR A 62 22.21 11.48 30.01
N GLY A 63 20.94 11.41 29.59
CA GLY A 63 20.22 10.14 29.42
C GLY A 63 19.35 9.74 30.61
N GLN A 64 19.36 10.48 31.72
CA GLN A 64 18.41 10.29 32.84
C GLN A 64 17.15 11.15 32.70
N SER A 65 17.31 12.43 32.37
CA SER A 65 16.21 13.40 32.34
C SER A 65 15.65 13.57 30.93
N ARG A 66 14.36 13.27 30.74
CA ARG A 66 13.66 13.51 29.47
C ARG A 66 13.26 14.98 29.33
N CYS A 67 13.43 15.54 28.14
CA CYS A 67 12.97 16.88 27.80
C CYS A 67 11.51 16.83 27.31
N ARG A 68 10.55 16.70 28.23
CA ARG A 68 9.11 16.58 27.89
C ARG A 68 8.56 17.76 27.08
N ALA A 69 9.09 18.96 27.33
CA ALA A 69 8.72 20.14 26.57
C ALA A 69 9.05 19.99 25.08
N MET A 70 10.27 19.54 24.75
CA MET A 70 10.65 19.30 23.35
C MET A 70 9.93 18.12 22.73
N GLU A 71 9.63 17.06 23.51
CA GLU A 71 8.76 15.98 23.05
C GLU A 71 7.38 16.51 22.63
N THR A 72 6.77 17.39 23.44
CA THR A 72 5.47 18.03 23.13
C THR A 72 5.56 18.93 21.89
N VAL A 73 6.67 19.66 21.72
CA VAL A 73 6.91 20.45 20.51
C VAL A 73 6.93 19.55 19.27
N LEU A 74 7.66 18.43 19.29
CA LEU A 74 7.69 17.50 18.14
C LEU A 74 6.29 16.95 17.82
N GLU A 75 5.52 16.55 18.84
CA GLU A 75 4.16 16.03 18.67
C GLU A 75 3.19 17.07 18.07
N SER A 76 3.44 18.36 18.31
CA SER A 76 2.62 19.46 17.78
C SER A 76 2.94 19.83 16.32
N ILE A 77 4.09 19.40 15.80
CA ILE A 77 4.54 19.76 14.47
C ILE A 77 3.94 18.81 13.45
N SER A 78 3.16 19.37 12.54
CA SER A 78 2.56 18.65 11.43
C SER A 78 3.18 19.09 10.10
N ILE A 79 3.86 18.18 9.42
CA ILE A 79 4.51 18.44 8.13
C ILE A 79 3.73 17.80 6.98
N PRO A 80 3.74 18.39 5.77
CA PRO A 80 3.16 17.75 4.60
C PRO A 80 3.97 16.50 4.21
N CYS A 81 3.30 15.47 3.71
CA CYS A 81 3.98 14.33 3.10
C CYS A 81 4.90 14.79 1.96
N GLN A 82 6.08 14.18 1.83
CA GLN A 82 7.00 14.42 0.70
C GLN A 82 6.36 14.23 -0.68
N ASN A 83 5.32 13.39 -0.76
CA ASN A 83 4.55 13.15 -1.99
C ASN A 83 3.42 14.17 -2.21
N ALA A 84 3.42 15.32 -1.52
CA ALA A 84 2.43 16.37 -1.70
C ALA A 84 2.38 16.91 -3.13
N GLY A 85 3.54 17.01 -3.81
CA GLY A 85 3.61 17.37 -5.23
C GLY A 85 2.92 16.37 -6.16
N PHE A 86 2.71 15.12 -5.71
CA PHE A 86 1.95 14.09 -6.43
C PHE A 86 0.48 14.00 -5.99
N GLY A 87 0.03 14.89 -5.11
CA GLY A 87 -1.36 14.99 -4.65
C GLY A 87 -1.63 14.41 -3.26
N CYS A 88 -0.60 14.04 -2.48
CA CYS A 88 -0.81 13.63 -1.10
C CYS A 88 -1.16 14.82 -0.20
N THR A 89 -2.35 14.83 0.39
CA THR A 89 -2.78 15.90 1.31
C THR A 89 -2.61 15.52 2.79
N THR A 90 -2.05 14.34 3.07
CA THR A 90 -1.80 13.88 4.43
C THR A 90 -0.73 14.75 5.07
N LYS A 91 -1.04 15.27 6.25
CA LYS A 91 -0.06 15.87 7.15
C LYS A 91 0.35 14.83 8.20
N LEU A 92 1.62 14.79 8.54
CA LEU A 92 2.25 13.78 9.38
C LEU A 92 2.83 14.47 10.60
N ILE A 93 2.82 13.78 11.75
CA ILE A 93 3.57 14.22 12.92
C ILE A 93 5.05 14.07 12.61
N TYR A 94 5.84 15.06 13.00
CA TYR A 94 7.29 15.04 12.79
C TYR A 94 7.94 13.80 13.45
N GLY A 95 8.78 13.09 12.69
CA GLY A 95 9.42 11.84 13.09
C GLY A 95 8.62 10.57 12.81
N GLU A 96 7.35 10.67 12.40
CA GLU A 96 6.49 9.53 12.02
C GLU A 96 6.37 9.31 10.49
N GLU A 97 7.15 10.05 9.70
CA GLU A 97 7.00 10.13 8.24
C GLU A 97 7.12 8.75 7.56
N SER A 98 8.11 7.96 8.02
CA SER A 98 8.49 6.69 7.42
C SER A 98 7.36 5.65 7.39
N THR A 99 6.39 5.74 8.30
CA THR A 99 5.25 4.82 8.38
C THR A 99 4.26 5.09 7.24
N HIS A 100 3.98 6.36 6.98
CA HIS A 100 3.10 6.80 5.90
C HIS A 100 3.76 6.57 4.54
N GLU A 101 5.04 6.89 4.38
CA GLU A 101 5.74 6.82 3.10
C GLU A 101 5.70 5.42 2.48
N LYS A 102 5.82 4.37 3.30
CA LYS A 102 5.74 2.97 2.87
C LYS A 102 4.36 2.58 2.31
N THR A 103 3.31 3.31 2.68
CA THR A 103 1.91 2.99 2.32
C THR A 103 1.22 4.10 1.52
N CYS A 104 1.94 5.18 1.23
CA CYS A 104 1.42 6.37 0.57
C CYS A 104 0.93 6.02 -0.85
N THR A 105 -0.32 6.39 -1.13
CA THR A 105 -0.98 6.13 -2.42
C THR A 105 -0.43 6.99 -3.56
N PHE A 106 0.31 8.03 -3.21
CA PHE A 106 0.86 9.02 -4.12
C PHE A 106 2.37 8.88 -4.29
N SER A 107 2.97 7.84 -3.70
CA SER A 107 4.38 7.56 -3.91
C SER A 107 4.66 7.43 -5.41
N PRO A 108 5.73 8.03 -5.93
CA PRO A 108 6.01 7.99 -7.35
C PRO A 108 6.40 6.57 -7.81
N CYS A 109 6.23 6.32 -9.10
CA CYS A 109 6.65 5.11 -9.80
C CYS A 109 7.67 5.48 -10.89
N SER A 110 8.57 4.57 -11.21
CA SER A 110 9.53 4.72 -12.31
C SER A 110 8.99 4.06 -13.58
N CYS A 111 9.38 4.60 -14.73
CA CYS A 111 9.11 3.97 -16.01
C CYS A 111 9.74 2.57 -16.05
N PRO A 112 8.99 1.52 -16.48
CA PRO A 112 9.53 0.17 -16.57
C PRO A 112 10.47 -0.04 -17.77
N VAL A 113 10.53 0.89 -18.72
CA VAL A 113 11.39 0.78 -19.90
C VAL A 113 12.86 0.89 -19.49
N LYS A 114 13.70 -0.01 -20.00
CA LYS A 114 15.14 0.00 -19.76
C LYS A 114 15.73 1.35 -20.19
N ASP A 115 16.66 1.87 -19.41
CA ASP A 115 17.36 3.14 -19.66
C ASP A 115 16.46 4.40 -19.65
N CYS A 116 15.22 4.29 -19.16
CA CYS A 116 14.37 5.45 -18.88
C CYS A 116 14.40 5.82 -17.38
N ASN A 117 14.80 7.05 -17.09
CA ASN A 117 14.85 7.59 -15.73
C ASN A 117 13.59 8.36 -15.30
N TYR A 118 12.54 8.36 -16.13
CA TYR A 118 11.30 9.06 -15.82
C TYR A 118 10.64 8.48 -14.57
N THR A 119 10.30 9.37 -13.63
CA THR A 119 9.61 9.04 -12.39
C THR A 119 8.49 10.05 -12.18
N GLY A 120 7.32 9.57 -11.76
CA GLY A 120 6.14 10.42 -11.57
C GLY A 120 4.98 9.66 -10.93
N SER A 121 3.79 10.26 -10.92
CA SER A 121 2.61 9.54 -10.45
C SER A 121 2.33 8.32 -11.34
N CYS A 122 1.65 7.30 -10.82
CA CYS A 122 1.28 6.12 -11.60
C CYS A 122 0.55 6.46 -12.92
N LYS A 123 -0.29 7.51 -12.91
CA LYS A 123 -0.99 8.01 -14.10
C LYS A 123 -0.01 8.65 -15.10
N ASP A 124 0.95 9.43 -14.61
CA ASP A 124 1.90 10.14 -15.48
C ASP A 124 2.87 9.17 -16.13
N VAL A 125 3.34 8.15 -15.39
CA VAL A 125 4.16 7.06 -15.93
C VAL A 125 3.40 6.30 -17.04
N TYR A 126 2.11 6.03 -16.84
CA TYR A 126 1.28 5.41 -17.89
C TYR A 126 1.20 6.30 -19.14
N VAL A 127 0.99 7.62 -18.99
CA VAL A 127 0.93 8.56 -20.11
C VAL A 127 2.28 8.67 -20.81
N HIS A 128 3.37 8.79 -20.06
CA HIS A 128 4.74 8.81 -20.56
C HIS A 128 5.03 7.58 -21.44
N TYR A 129 4.74 6.38 -20.94
CA TYR A 129 4.91 5.13 -21.69
C TYR A 129 4.02 5.07 -22.94
N LYS A 130 2.75 5.49 -22.81
CA LYS A 130 1.78 5.46 -23.92
C LYS A 130 2.23 6.37 -25.07
N ASN A 131 2.73 7.56 -24.75
CA ASN A 131 3.10 8.60 -25.72
C ASN A 131 4.46 8.36 -26.41
N LEU A 132 5.10 7.20 -26.20
CA LEU A 132 6.32 6.80 -26.92
C LEU A 132 7.46 7.83 -26.83
N ILE A 133 7.70 8.42 -25.66
CA ILE A 133 8.94 9.20 -25.43
C ILE A 133 10.11 8.22 -25.24
N HIS A 134 10.24 7.26 -26.15
CA HIS A 134 11.25 6.21 -26.19
C HIS A 134 11.71 6.06 -27.64
N PRO A 135 12.91 6.57 -27.99
CA PRO A 135 13.37 6.66 -29.39
C PRO A 135 13.63 5.33 -30.07
N ASN A 136 13.65 4.21 -29.34
CA ASN A 136 13.84 2.88 -29.92
C ASN A 136 12.89 1.82 -29.31
N PRO A 137 11.62 1.74 -29.75
CA PRO A 137 10.68 0.73 -29.28
C PRO A 137 10.97 -0.68 -29.83
N GLN A 138 12.01 -0.87 -30.66
CA GLN A 138 12.25 -2.12 -31.39
C GLN A 138 12.87 -3.25 -30.55
N SER A 139 13.43 -2.97 -29.37
CA SER A 139 14.00 -4.03 -28.51
C SER A 139 13.12 -4.43 -27.31
N THR A 140 12.09 -3.64 -26.97
CA THR A 140 11.14 -4.00 -25.90
C THR A 140 9.84 -3.22 -26.07
N SER A 141 8.81 -3.83 -26.68
CA SER A 141 7.40 -3.73 -26.26
C SER A 141 6.45 -4.05 -27.41
N GLN A 142 6.21 -5.35 -27.63
CA GLN A 142 4.91 -5.72 -28.15
C GLN A 142 3.86 -5.18 -27.16
N ARG A 143 3.04 -4.21 -27.61
CA ARG A 143 2.12 -3.48 -26.74
C ARG A 143 0.87 -4.29 -26.50
N TYR A 144 0.83 -5.00 -25.38
CA TYR A 144 -0.35 -5.76 -25.00
C TYR A 144 -1.43 -4.84 -24.43
N ARG A 145 -2.59 -4.80 -25.09
CA ARG A 145 -3.80 -4.18 -24.54
C ARG A 145 -4.52 -5.20 -23.67
N VAL A 146 -4.37 -5.07 -22.36
CA VAL A 146 -4.99 -5.98 -21.38
C VAL A 146 -6.38 -5.46 -21.03
N ARG A 147 -7.34 -6.39 -20.94
CA ARG A 147 -8.68 -6.15 -20.36
C ARG A 147 -8.87 -7.10 -19.18
N CYS A 148 -9.39 -6.58 -18.06
CA CYS A 148 -9.62 -7.41 -16.89
C CYS A 148 -10.58 -8.57 -17.21
N GLY A 149 -10.25 -9.77 -16.75
CA GLY A 149 -11.06 -10.98 -16.95
C GLY A 149 -10.89 -11.65 -18.32
N LYS A 150 -10.19 -11.03 -19.27
CA LYS A 150 -9.89 -11.63 -20.57
C LYS A 150 -8.43 -12.08 -20.63
N SER A 151 -8.21 -13.28 -21.17
CA SER A 151 -6.87 -13.78 -21.43
C SER A 151 -6.28 -13.11 -22.66
N PHE A 152 -4.97 -12.89 -22.67
CA PHE A 152 -4.21 -12.37 -23.81
C PHE A 152 -2.93 -13.19 -23.98
N SER A 153 -2.51 -13.40 -25.23
CA SER A 153 -1.24 -14.07 -25.53
C SER A 153 -0.09 -13.07 -25.42
N VAL A 154 0.99 -13.48 -24.78
CA VAL A 154 2.25 -12.76 -24.64
C VAL A 154 3.33 -13.61 -25.29
N LYS A 155 3.98 -13.03 -26.31
CA LYS A 155 5.21 -13.53 -26.93
C LYS A 155 6.39 -12.71 -26.43
N MET A 156 7.47 -13.38 -26.05
CA MET A 156 8.73 -12.76 -25.64
C MET A 156 9.91 -13.65 -26.02
N ASN A 157 11.06 -13.06 -26.34
CA ASN A 157 12.30 -13.84 -26.37
C ASN A 157 12.66 -14.20 -24.93
N ILE A 158 13.18 -15.40 -24.69
CA ILE A 158 13.66 -15.86 -23.38
C ILE A 158 14.85 -14.98 -22.91
N SER A 159 15.59 -14.41 -23.86
CA SER A 159 16.65 -13.43 -23.65
C SER A 159 16.12 -12.06 -23.26
N ASP A 160 14.88 -11.74 -23.66
CA ASP A 160 14.19 -10.51 -23.29
C ASP A 160 13.66 -10.67 -21.86
N ASN A 161 14.38 -10.09 -20.90
CA ASN A 161 14.02 -10.19 -19.48
C ASN A 161 12.72 -9.44 -19.11
N LEU A 162 12.12 -8.68 -20.04
CA LEU A 162 11.00 -7.80 -19.75
C LEU A 162 10.08 -7.53 -20.95
N VAL A 163 8.78 -7.73 -20.73
CA VAL A 163 7.69 -7.26 -21.58
C VAL A 163 6.74 -6.38 -20.78
N ILE A 164 6.21 -5.33 -21.42
CA ILE A 164 5.34 -4.34 -20.77
C ILE A 164 3.94 -4.36 -21.43
N GLY A 165 2.92 -4.60 -20.62
CA GLY A 165 1.51 -4.54 -20.98
C GLY A 165 0.80 -3.31 -20.39
N THR A 166 -0.32 -2.93 -20.99
CA THR A 166 -1.13 -1.77 -20.59
C THR A 166 -2.57 -2.19 -20.29
N LEU A 167 -3.09 -1.81 -19.12
CA LEU A 167 -4.50 -1.96 -18.76
C LEU A 167 -5.21 -0.60 -18.86
N TYR A 168 -5.83 -0.38 -20.02
CA TYR A 168 -6.40 0.91 -20.42
C TYR A 168 -7.49 1.40 -19.46
N GLU A 169 -8.40 0.52 -19.04
CA GLU A 169 -9.53 0.86 -18.16
C GLU A 169 -9.09 1.40 -16.79
N LYS A 170 -7.86 1.09 -16.37
CA LYS A 170 -7.28 1.53 -15.10
C LYS A 170 -6.06 2.43 -15.25
N ARG A 171 -5.62 2.69 -16.48
CA ARG A 171 -4.37 3.41 -16.79
C ARG A 171 -3.18 2.85 -15.99
N LEU A 172 -3.07 1.52 -15.95
CA LEU A 172 -1.99 0.82 -15.25
C LEU A 172 -1.04 0.16 -16.26
N LEU A 173 0.23 0.04 -15.87
CA LEU A 173 1.22 -0.77 -16.57
C LEU A 173 1.45 -2.07 -15.81
N PHE A 174 1.59 -3.16 -16.55
CA PHE A 174 2.02 -4.44 -16.00
C PHE A 174 3.29 -4.88 -16.68
N THR A 175 4.17 -5.55 -15.94
CA THR A 175 5.41 -6.09 -16.45
C THR A 175 5.35 -7.60 -16.36
N VAL A 176 5.78 -8.27 -17.41
CA VAL A 176 6.06 -9.71 -17.42
C VAL A 176 7.57 -9.84 -17.53
N GLN A 177 8.20 -10.40 -16.52
CA GLN A 177 9.64 -10.59 -16.50
C GLN A 177 9.97 -12.07 -16.58
N SER A 178 11.04 -12.39 -17.30
CA SER A 178 11.59 -13.72 -17.44
C SER A 178 13.00 -13.75 -16.84
N PHE A 179 13.36 -14.83 -16.17
CA PHE A 179 14.69 -15.02 -15.58
C PHE A 179 15.16 -16.45 -15.83
N ARG A 180 16.13 -16.62 -16.73
CA ARG A 180 16.72 -17.93 -17.02
C ARG A 180 17.61 -18.37 -15.87
N LYS A 181 17.39 -19.58 -15.36
CA LYS A 181 18.14 -20.19 -14.25
C LYS A 181 18.49 -21.65 -14.59
N PRO A 182 19.40 -22.28 -13.83
CA PRO A 182 19.84 -23.64 -14.15
C PRO A 182 18.71 -24.67 -14.28
N TYR A 183 17.64 -24.52 -13.49
CA TYR A 183 16.53 -25.48 -13.45
C TYR A 183 15.34 -25.11 -14.36
N GLY A 184 15.37 -23.96 -15.01
CA GLY A 184 14.24 -23.51 -15.82
C GLY A 184 14.13 -22.00 -15.95
N LEU A 185 13.02 -21.57 -16.52
CA LEU A 185 12.68 -20.17 -16.71
C LEU A 185 11.65 -19.74 -15.66
N TYR A 186 11.99 -18.68 -14.94
CA TYR A 186 11.11 -18.07 -13.94
C TYR A 186 10.36 -16.92 -14.61
N VAL A 187 9.03 -16.95 -14.58
CA VAL A 187 8.18 -15.91 -15.14
C VAL A 187 7.37 -15.26 -14.02
N THR A 188 7.43 -13.94 -13.90
CA THR A 188 6.65 -13.18 -12.92
C THR A 188 5.86 -12.07 -13.60
N VAL A 189 4.70 -11.73 -13.02
CA VAL A 189 3.86 -10.62 -13.48
C VAL A 189 3.75 -9.63 -12.33
N SER A 190 4.02 -8.35 -12.59
CA SER A 190 3.92 -7.27 -11.60
C SER A 190 3.16 -6.07 -12.17
N CYS A 191 2.65 -5.22 -11.28
CA CYS A 191 1.96 -3.98 -11.60
C CYS A 191 2.81 -2.78 -11.20
N ILE A 192 2.97 -1.81 -12.11
CA ILE A 192 3.60 -0.53 -11.77
C ILE A 192 2.58 0.34 -11.03
N ALA A 193 2.66 0.31 -9.71
CA ALA A 193 1.77 1.05 -8.83
C ALA A 193 2.39 1.20 -7.43
N PRO A 194 1.99 2.23 -6.66
CA PRO A 194 2.33 2.32 -5.25
C PRO A 194 1.77 1.12 -4.48
N SER A 195 2.44 0.72 -3.40
CA SER A 195 2.07 -0.42 -2.53
C SER A 195 0.72 -0.26 -1.82
N SER A 196 -0.01 0.83 -2.07
CA SER A 196 -1.27 1.11 -1.39
C SER A 196 -2.39 0.10 -1.74
N PRO A 197 -3.20 -0.31 -0.75
CA PRO A 197 -4.40 -1.10 -0.96
C PRO A 197 -5.46 -0.38 -1.83
N LYS A 198 -5.43 0.96 -1.94
CA LYS A 198 -6.43 1.70 -2.74
C LYS A 198 -6.34 1.44 -4.24
N ALA A 199 -5.19 1.00 -4.77
CA ALA A 199 -5.00 0.71 -6.19
C ALA A 199 -5.78 -0.52 -6.70
N GLY A 200 -6.61 -1.14 -5.86
CA GLY A 200 -7.36 -2.35 -6.17
C GLY A 200 -6.51 -3.61 -5.97
N LYS A 201 -7.17 -4.72 -5.71
CA LYS A 201 -6.55 -6.05 -5.68
C LYS A 201 -6.80 -6.73 -7.01
N PHE A 202 -5.74 -7.28 -7.59
CA PHE A 202 -5.79 -8.03 -8.83
C PHE A 202 -5.22 -9.41 -8.56
N SER A 203 -5.85 -10.43 -9.13
CA SER A 203 -5.27 -11.77 -9.25
C SER A 203 -4.82 -12.01 -10.69
N TYR A 204 -3.96 -12.98 -10.90
CA TYR A 204 -3.54 -13.34 -12.25
C TYR A 204 -3.34 -14.85 -12.43
N CYS A 205 -3.43 -15.28 -13.68
CA CYS A 205 -3.12 -16.62 -14.10
C CYS A 205 -2.19 -16.57 -15.32
N ILE A 206 -1.13 -17.38 -15.30
CA ILE A 206 -0.26 -17.63 -16.45
C ILE A 206 -0.57 -19.05 -16.92
N PHE A 207 -0.79 -19.20 -18.22
CA PHE A 207 -0.99 -20.47 -18.90
C PHE A 207 0.13 -20.63 -19.92
N TYR A 208 0.87 -21.72 -19.80
CA TYR A 208 1.87 -22.13 -20.78
C TYR A 208 1.47 -23.49 -21.33
N THR A 209 1.62 -23.70 -22.63
CA THR A 209 1.30 -24.97 -23.27
C THR A 209 2.36 -25.29 -24.30
N MET A 210 2.92 -26.49 -24.24
CA MET A 210 3.92 -26.98 -25.16
C MET A 210 3.69 -28.48 -25.38
N ASP A 211 3.66 -28.93 -26.64
CA ASP A 211 3.48 -30.33 -27.03
C ASP A 211 2.33 -31.05 -26.29
N GLY A 212 1.19 -30.36 -26.17
CA GLY A 212 0.01 -30.88 -25.46
C GLY A 212 0.08 -30.83 -23.92
N HIS A 213 1.25 -30.60 -23.34
CA HIS A 213 1.41 -30.38 -21.90
C HIS A 213 1.11 -28.94 -21.53
N SER A 214 0.35 -28.73 -20.46
CA SER A 214 0.02 -27.40 -19.97
C SER A 214 0.49 -27.19 -18.53
N ILE A 215 1.10 -26.03 -18.29
CA ILE A 215 1.48 -25.56 -16.96
C ILE A 215 0.64 -24.32 -16.68
N THR A 216 -0.04 -24.32 -15.53
CA THR A 216 -0.85 -23.18 -15.09
C THR A 216 -0.35 -22.69 -13.75
N TYR A 217 -0.04 -21.41 -13.68
CA TYR A 217 0.28 -20.73 -12.43
C TYR A 217 -0.84 -19.74 -12.10
N LYS A 218 -1.30 -19.73 -10.85
CA LYS A 218 -2.32 -18.80 -10.36
C LYS A 218 -1.81 -18.13 -9.10
N SER A 219 -1.94 -16.80 -9.01
CA SER A 219 -1.70 -16.07 -7.78
C SER A 219 -2.92 -15.20 -7.44
N PRO A 220 -3.38 -15.22 -6.17
CA PRO A 220 -4.50 -14.39 -5.73
C PRO A 220 -4.15 -12.90 -5.70
N GLU A 221 -2.85 -12.57 -5.61
CA GLU A 221 -2.39 -11.19 -5.51
C GLU A 221 -1.28 -10.88 -6.50
N LEU A 222 -1.55 -9.88 -7.32
CA LEU A 222 -0.60 -9.31 -8.26
C LEU A 222 0.28 -8.30 -7.53
N LYS A 223 1.57 -8.61 -7.45
CA LYS A 223 2.57 -7.77 -6.80
C LYS A 223 2.60 -6.37 -7.41
N LYS A 224 2.48 -5.35 -6.56
CA LYS A 224 2.67 -3.95 -6.94
C LYS A 224 4.11 -3.55 -6.67
N ILE A 225 4.74 -2.92 -7.64
CA ILE A 225 6.10 -2.42 -7.55
C ILE A 225 6.13 -0.98 -8.07
N GLN A 226 6.92 -0.14 -7.42
CA GLN A 226 7.14 1.22 -7.91
C GLN A 226 8.22 1.27 -8.98
N ARG A 227 9.12 0.29 -9.01
CA ARG A 227 10.24 0.18 -9.94
C ARG A 227 10.49 -1.29 -10.28
N VAL A 228 10.80 -1.56 -11.54
CA VAL A 228 11.20 -2.89 -12.00
C VAL A 228 12.55 -3.27 -11.40
N SER A 229 12.65 -4.48 -10.85
CA SER A 229 13.91 -5.09 -10.42
C SER A 229 14.28 -6.20 -11.38
N PHE A 230 15.55 -6.29 -11.77
CA PHE A 230 16.08 -7.38 -12.59
C PHE A 230 16.68 -8.50 -11.74
N HIS A 231 16.37 -8.53 -10.45
CA HIS A 231 16.76 -9.62 -9.55
C HIS A 231 15.73 -10.73 -9.62
N THR A 232 16.18 -11.98 -9.51
CA THR A 232 15.31 -13.16 -9.55
C THR A 232 14.22 -13.06 -8.48
N PRO A 233 12.93 -13.27 -8.82
CA PRO A 233 11.85 -13.24 -7.85
C PRO A 233 12.00 -14.38 -6.84
N GLN A 234 11.73 -14.09 -5.57
CA GLN A 234 11.73 -15.08 -4.48
C GLN A 234 10.34 -15.68 -4.23
N GLU A 235 9.30 -15.04 -4.78
CA GLU A 235 7.89 -15.38 -4.59
C GLU A 235 7.10 -14.99 -5.85
N ASN A 236 5.86 -15.45 -5.98
CA ASN A 236 4.94 -15.04 -7.05
C ASN A 236 5.51 -15.22 -8.47
N TYR A 237 6.04 -16.41 -8.76
CA TYR A 237 6.58 -16.77 -10.07
C TYR A 237 6.09 -18.14 -10.54
N MET A 238 6.03 -18.30 -11.86
CA MET A 238 5.85 -19.57 -12.55
C MET A 238 7.22 -20.11 -12.96
N LEU A 239 7.52 -21.36 -12.60
CA LEU A 239 8.69 -22.07 -13.11
C LEU A 239 8.30 -22.91 -14.32
N ILE A 240 8.94 -22.66 -15.46
CA ILE A 240 8.85 -23.50 -16.65
C ILE A 240 10.14 -24.34 -16.72
N PRO A 241 10.07 -25.67 -16.56
CA PRO A 241 11.24 -26.53 -16.64
C PRO A 241 11.94 -26.42 -17.99
N ASN A 242 13.26 -26.58 -18.02
CA ASN A 242 14.03 -26.54 -19.28
C ASN A 242 13.56 -27.59 -20.30
N SER A 243 13.07 -28.74 -19.84
CA SER A 243 12.52 -29.80 -20.69
C SER A 243 11.24 -29.38 -21.44
N SER A 244 10.58 -28.31 -21.02
CA SER A 244 9.37 -27.78 -21.64
C SER A 244 9.63 -26.53 -22.48
N LEU A 245 10.90 -26.11 -22.63
CA LEU A 245 11.29 -24.93 -23.42
C LEU A 245 11.88 -25.39 -24.75
N HIS A 246 11.34 -24.88 -25.86
CA HIS A 246 11.89 -25.08 -27.20
C HIS A 246 12.24 -23.74 -27.84
N GLY A 247 13.48 -23.63 -28.33
CA GLY A 247 14.00 -22.42 -28.97
C GLY A 247 14.18 -21.24 -28.00
N GLU A 248 14.17 -20.05 -28.56
CA GLU A 248 14.42 -18.79 -27.84
C GLU A 248 13.16 -17.95 -27.63
N SER A 249 12.01 -18.36 -28.18
CA SER A 249 10.75 -17.62 -28.06
C SER A 249 9.79 -18.35 -27.15
N LEU A 250 9.17 -17.60 -26.24
CA LEU A 250 8.18 -18.08 -25.30
C LEU A 250 6.82 -17.45 -25.62
N GLU A 251 5.82 -18.28 -25.89
CA GLU A 251 4.42 -17.85 -25.99
C GLU A 251 3.63 -18.38 -24.79
N MET A 252 2.99 -17.46 -24.06
CA MET A 252 2.14 -17.78 -22.92
C MET A 252 0.84 -17.01 -23.00
N ARG A 253 -0.20 -17.49 -22.33
CA ARG A 253 -1.44 -16.74 -22.13
C ARG A 253 -1.51 -16.22 -20.71
N ILE A 254 -1.80 -14.95 -20.54
CA ILE A 254 -1.95 -14.32 -19.23
C ILE A 254 -3.39 -13.82 -19.07
N CYS A 255 -3.98 -14.01 -17.90
CA CYS A 255 -5.26 -13.44 -17.52
C CYS A 255 -5.09 -12.64 -16.23
N ILE A 256 -5.46 -11.36 -16.23
CA ILE A 256 -5.47 -10.52 -15.04
C ILE A 256 -6.93 -10.26 -14.66
N LYS A 257 -7.30 -10.54 -13.42
CA LYS A 257 -8.66 -10.36 -12.88
C LYS A 257 -8.64 -9.35 -11.76
N LYS A 258 -9.66 -8.50 -11.69
CA LYS A 258 -9.86 -7.60 -10.56
C LYS A 258 -10.69 -8.32 -9.51
N GLU A 259 -10.28 -8.30 -8.25
CA GLU A 259 -11.15 -8.75 -7.16
C GLU A 259 -12.33 -7.78 -7.01
N LYS A 260 -13.54 -8.35 -6.88
CA LYS A 260 -14.72 -7.60 -6.48
C LYS A 260 -14.52 -7.20 -5.01
N ARG A 261 -14.70 -5.91 -4.68
CA ARG A 261 -14.72 -5.49 -3.28
C ARG A 261 -15.92 -6.17 -2.62
N ASP A 262 -15.65 -7.00 -1.62
CA ASP A 262 -16.68 -7.62 -0.81
C ASP A 262 -17.36 -6.50 0.00
N LYS A 263 -18.64 -6.21 -0.27
CA LYS A 263 -19.40 -5.15 0.43
C LYS A 263 -19.81 -5.55 1.85
N THR A 264 -19.38 -6.72 2.31
CA THR A 264 -19.91 -7.43 3.49
C THR A 264 -19.17 -7.10 4.79
N ASN A 265 -18.00 -6.46 4.74
CA ASN A 265 -17.18 -6.17 5.93
C ASN A 265 -17.33 -4.74 6.50
N ASP A 266 -18.00 -3.81 5.81
CA ASP A 266 -18.19 -2.44 6.32
C ASP A 266 -19.34 -2.31 7.35
N ILE A 267 -20.13 -3.37 7.57
CA ILE A 267 -21.24 -3.37 8.55
C ILE A 267 -20.82 -3.96 9.90
N LYS A 268 -19.74 -4.77 9.96
CA LYS A 268 -19.31 -5.44 11.21
C LYS A 268 -18.44 -4.59 12.15
N VAL A 269 -18.05 -3.38 11.75
CA VAL A 269 -17.19 -2.50 12.59
C VAL A 269 -18.00 -1.46 13.37
N ARG A 270 -19.33 -1.37 13.19
CA ARG A 270 -20.17 -0.34 13.86
C ARG A 270 -21.06 -0.80 15.00
N THR A 271 -20.95 -2.05 15.46
CA THR A 271 -21.74 -2.52 16.61
C THR A 271 -20.98 -3.55 17.43
N LYS A 272 -20.08 -3.08 18.31
CA LYS A 272 -19.81 -3.72 19.61
C LYS A 272 -18.96 -2.82 20.51
N CYS A 273 -19.64 -1.92 21.21
CA CYS A 273 -19.19 -1.39 22.51
C CYS A 273 -20.44 -0.94 23.27
N CYS A 274 -21.00 -1.84 24.09
CA CYS A 274 -21.75 -1.52 25.31
C CYS A 274 -21.94 -2.79 26.15
N ARG A 275 -21.09 -2.87 27.19
CA ARG A 275 -21.29 -3.33 28.58
C ARG A 275 -21.69 -4.77 28.93
N GLU A 276 -20.98 -5.19 29.98
CA GLU A 276 -21.05 -6.35 30.85
C GLU A 276 -22.36 -6.40 31.66
N GLY A 277 -22.69 -7.58 32.19
CA GLY A 277 -23.57 -7.68 33.36
C GLY A 277 -24.49 -8.91 33.43
N ASP A 278 -23.93 -10.00 33.94
CA ASP A 278 -24.51 -10.87 34.98
C ASP A 278 -25.64 -11.89 34.69
N GLY A 279 -25.48 -13.08 35.30
CA GLY A 279 -26.57 -13.75 36.03
C GLY A 279 -27.52 -14.75 35.36
N THR A 280 -27.08 -16.02 35.25
CA THR A 280 -27.78 -17.24 35.73
C THR A 280 -29.18 -17.74 35.26
N ILE A 281 -29.18 -19.03 34.85
CA ILE A 281 -30.14 -20.15 35.13
C ILE A 281 -31.25 -20.54 34.10
N ARG A 282 -30.93 -21.65 33.40
CA ARG A 282 -31.66 -22.91 33.07
C ARG A 282 -33.21 -23.00 32.95
N ARG A 283 -33.59 -23.73 31.87
CA ARG A 283 -34.69 -24.73 31.67
C ARG A 283 -36.11 -24.14 31.68
N THR A 284 -37.09 -24.48 30.83
CA THR A 284 -37.49 -25.76 30.21
C THR A 284 -38.55 -25.47 29.14
N ALA A 285 -38.67 -26.30 28.09
CA ALA A 285 -39.87 -26.36 27.25
C ALA A 285 -40.98 -27.17 27.95
N PRO A 286 -42.26 -26.94 27.62
CA PRO A 286 -42.99 -28.01 26.94
C PRO A 286 -43.97 -27.56 25.83
N SER A 287 -44.38 -28.58 25.11
CA SER A 287 -45.21 -28.76 23.91
C SER A 287 -46.66 -28.21 23.91
N THR A 288 -47.05 -27.65 22.74
CA THR A 288 -48.31 -27.73 21.93
C THR A 288 -49.63 -28.27 22.53
N PRO A 289 -50.86 -27.92 22.07
CA PRO A 289 -51.22 -27.68 20.65
C PRO A 289 -52.35 -26.67 20.30
N GLY A 290 -52.34 -26.22 19.03
CA GLY A 290 -53.50 -26.13 18.14
C GLY A 290 -54.62 -25.13 18.43
N LEU A 291 -54.74 -24.10 17.58
CA LEU A 291 -56.03 -23.59 17.11
C LEU A 291 -55.86 -22.80 15.80
N ARG A 292 -56.48 -23.33 14.73
CA ARG A 292 -56.70 -22.64 13.45
C ARG A 292 -57.75 -21.54 13.66
N LYS A 293 -57.53 -20.36 13.10
CA LYS A 293 -58.55 -19.43 12.56
C LYS A 293 -57.82 -18.42 11.66
N LEU A 294 -57.94 -18.60 10.35
CA LEU A 294 -58.87 -17.86 9.46
C LEU A 294 -58.34 -16.45 9.12
N SER A 295 -57.72 -16.42 7.94
CA SER A 295 -57.77 -15.37 6.91
C SER A 295 -58.31 -13.98 7.28
N TYR A 296 -57.46 -12.97 7.06
CA TYR A 296 -57.93 -11.73 6.44
C TYR A 296 -56.85 -11.19 5.50
N ARG A 297 -57.13 -11.25 4.20
CA ARG A 297 -56.44 -10.47 3.15
C ARG A 297 -57.34 -9.28 2.84
N PRO A 298 -56.78 -8.06 2.82
CA PRO A 298 -57.31 -7.01 1.96
C PRO A 298 -56.33 -6.73 0.82
N SER A 299 -56.75 -7.09 -0.37
CA SER A 299 -56.47 -6.44 -1.67
C SER A 299 -57.47 -5.29 -1.84
N TYR A 300 -57.28 -4.12 -2.47
CA TYR A 300 -56.24 -3.43 -3.26
C TYR A 300 -56.66 -1.92 -3.28
N SER A 301 -55.79 -1.00 -3.69
CA SER A 301 -56.00 -0.16 -4.89
C SER A 301 -54.81 0.77 -5.16
N ASP A 302 -54.57 0.96 -6.45
CA ASP A 302 -53.63 1.90 -7.06
C ASP A 302 -54.08 3.33 -6.78
N ASP A 303 -53.51 3.98 -5.75
CA ASP A 303 -53.26 5.43 -5.68
C ASP A 303 -52.61 5.75 -4.33
N GLY A 304 -51.31 6.03 -4.36
CA GLY A 304 -50.46 6.05 -3.17
C GLY A 304 -50.76 7.16 -2.16
N GLN A 305 -50.96 6.77 -0.89
CA GLN A 305 -50.36 7.35 0.34
C GLN A 305 -50.79 6.56 1.59
N ILE A 306 -49.94 6.55 2.62
CA ILE A 306 -50.01 5.76 3.88
C ILE A 306 -50.65 6.61 5.00
N LEU A 307 -51.35 5.98 5.97
CA LEU A 307 -51.46 6.30 7.42
C LEU A 307 -52.51 5.32 8.03
N ILE A 308 -52.35 4.61 9.17
CA ILE A 308 -51.48 4.62 10.35
C ILE A 308 -51.21 3.16 10.75
#